data_AF-A0A946NRM1-F1
#
_entry.id   AF-A0A946NRM1-F1
#
_cell.length_a   1.000
_cell.length_b   1.000
_cell.length_c   1.000
_cell.angle_alpha   90.00
_cell.angle_beta   90.00
_cell.angle_gamma   90.00
#
_symmetry.space_group_name_H-M   'P 1'
#
loop_
_entity.id
_entity.type
_entity.pdbx_description
1 polymer ?
#
loop_
_entity_poly.entity_id
_entity_poly.type
_entity_poly.pdbx_seq_one_letter_code
_entity_poly.pdbx_strand_id
1 'polypeptide(L)' 'MDISEKMLEKAELNLNPPLIPPSKGGEQKVELILADMTDFNLNKTFDTILCNYNSICHLLEWKQWQDFFEMSNKHLKKD' A
#
# COMPACT_ATOMS: atom_id res chain seq x y z
N MET A 1 -2.61 -12.09 -8.20
CA MET A 1 -2.06 -12.29 -6.84
C MET A 1 -3.24 -12.05 -5.93
N ASP A 2 -3.70 -13.05 -5.19
CA ASP A 2 -5.01 -12.98 -4.54
C ASP A 2 -4.90 -12.23 -3.20
N ILE A 3 -5.46 -11.01 -3.17
CA ILE A 3 -5.63 -10.20 -1.96
C ILE A 3 -6.43 -11.02 -0.94
N SER A 4 -5.80 -11.36 0.19
CA SER A 4 -6.39 -12.24 1.21
C SER A 4 -5.85 -11.94 2.61
N GLU A 5 -6.62 -12.34 3.62
CA GLU A 5 -6.23 -12.22 5.03
C GLU A 5 -4.87 -12.89 5.32
N LYS A 6 -4.60 -14.03 4.69
CA LYS A 6 -3.30 -14.73 4.82
C LYS A 6 -2.11 -13.90 4.36
N MET A 7 -2.29 -13.03 3.36
CA MET A 7 -1.22 -12.12 2.94
C MET A 7 -1.02 -10.98 3.94
N LEU A 8 -2.10 -10.48 4.56
CA LEU A 8 -2.02 -9.48 5.62
C LEU A 8 -1.28 -10.04 6.84
N GLU A 9 -1.66 -11.22 7.32
CA GLU A 9 -0.99 -11.93 8.42
C GLU A 9 0.51 -12.11 8.14
N LYS A 10 0.87 -12.51 6.91
CA LYS A 10 2.27 -12.67 6.52
C LYS A 10 3.02 -11.34 6.49
N ALA A 11 2.38 -10.26 6.06
CA ALA A 11 2.98 -8.93 6.08
C ALA A 11 3.24 -8.44 7.51
N GLU A 12 2.30 -8.68 8.44
CA GLU A 12 2.47 -8.39 9.87
C GLU A 12 3.63 -9.19 10.48
N LEU A 13 3.73 -10.48 10.16
CA LEU A 13 4.85 -11.33 10.59
C LEU A 13 6.19 -10.85 10.03
N ASN A 14 6.23 -10.38 8.77
CA ASN A 14 7.46 -9.84 8.17
C ASN A 14 7.92 -8.53 8.81
N LEU A 15 7.03 -7.82 9.51
CA LEU A 15 7.39 -6.65 10.31
C LEU A 15 7.96 -7.05 11.68
N ASN A 16 7.84 -8.32 12.11
CA ASN A 16 8.22 -8.75 13.46
C ASN A 16 8.90 -10.15 13.49
N PRO A 17 10.24 -10.24 13.53
CA PRO A 17 11.20 -9.14 13.62
C PRO A 17 11.32 -8.38 12.29
N PRO A 18 11.62 -7.07 12.31
CA PRO A 18 11.68 -6.29 11.09
C PRO A 18 12.83 -6.80 10.20
N LEU A 19 12.53 -7.04 8.93
CA LEU A 19 13.51 -7.42 7.91
C LEU A 19 14.61 -6.36 7.70
N ILE A 20 14.37 -5.13 8.18
CA ILE A 20 15.31 -4.00 8.15
C ILE A 20 15.66 -3.66 9.60
N PRO A 21 16.96 -3.63 9.98
CA PRO A 21 17.35 -3.22 11.33
C PRO A 21 16.86 -1.79 11.61
N PRO A 22 16.43 -1.48 12.85
CA PRO A 22 15.91 -0.16 13.16
C PRO A 22 16.92 0.92 12.77
N SER A 23 16.56 1.74 11.78
CA SER A 23 17.24 3.01 11.53
C SER A 23 17.16 3.83 12.82
N LYS A 24 18.31 4.29 13.31
CA LYS A 24 18.49 4.93 14.62
C LYS A 24 17.32 5.85 15.01
N GLY A 25 16.50 5.38 15.95
CA GLY A 25 15.60 6.21 16.77
C GLY A 25 14.16 6.32 16.26
N GLY A 26 13.27 5.49 16.80
CA GLY A 26 11.83 5.68 16.75
C GLY A 26 11.05 4.38 16.58
N GLU A 27 9.98 4.20 17.34
CA GLU A 27 8.95 3.21 17.03
C GLU A 27 8.27 3.63 15.73
N GLN A 28 8.59 2.96 14.62
CA GLN A 28 7.89 3.20 13.36
C GLN A 28 6.56 2.45 13.39
N LYS A 29 5.49 3.13 13.76
CA LYS A 29 4.14 2.58 13.71
C LYS A 29 3.72 2.42 12.25
N VAL A 30 3.76 1.19 11.76
CA VAL A 30 3.27 0.80 10.44
C VAL A 30 1.82 0.33 10.58
N GLU A 31 0.93 0.86 9.75
CA GLU A 31 -0.45 0.40 9.63
C GLU A 31 -0.58 -0.37 8.33
N LEU A 32 -1.04 -1.62 8.40
CA LEU A 32 -1.31 -2.46 7.23
C LEU A 32 -2.82 -2.56 7.04
N ILE A 33 -3.27 -2.40 5.80
CA ILE A 33 -4.70 -2.38 5.44
C ILE A 33 -4.92 -3.34 4.28
N LEU A 34 -5.90 -4.22 4.41
CA LEU A 34 -6.37 -5.08 3.33
C LEU A 34 -7.36 -4.30 2.47
N ALA A 35 -6.97 -3.94 1.25
CA ALA A 35 -7.81 -3.20 0.31
C ALA A 35 -7.42 -3.50 -1.15
N ASP A 36 -8.34 -3.24 -2.07
CA ASP A 36 -8.06 -3.21 -3.51
C ASP A 36 -7.47 -1.85 -3.88
N MET A 37 -6.35 -1.82 -4.62
CA MET A 37 -5.67 -0.57 -4.99
C MET A 37 -6.46 0.30 -5.98
N THR A 38 -7.54 -0.23 -6.57
CA THR A 38 -8.44 0.48 -7.49
C THR A 38 -9.68 1.05 -6.80
N ASP A 39 -10.03 0.59 -5.59
CA ASP A 39 -11.19 1.06 -4.84
C ASP A 39 -10.95 0.97 -3.33
N PHE A 40 -10.53 2.09 -2.76
CA PHE A 40 -10.38 2.24 -1.31
C PHE A 40 -10.55 3.70 -0.87
N ASN A 41 -10.78 3.90 0.42
CA ASN A 41 -10.80 5.24 1.00
C ASN A 41 -10.25 5.25 2.43
N LEU A 42 -9.09 5.86 2.62
CA LEU A 42 -8.46 6.02 3.93
C LEU A 42 -8.86 7.31 4.66
N ASN A 43 -9.65 8.18 4.00
CA ASN A 43 -9.97 9.53 4.48
C ASN A 43 -8.72 10.31 4.95
N LYS A 44 -7.58 10.07 4.30
CA LYS A 44 -6.27 10.61 4.66
C LYS A 44 -5.44 10.83 3.40
N THR A 45 -4.54 11.82 3.43
CA THR A 45 -3.57 12.08 2.36
C THR A 45 -2.14 11.84 2.83
N PHE A 46 -1.25 11.53 1.89
CA PHE A 46 0.16 11.26 2.12
C PHE A 46 1.02 12.18 1.25
N ASP A 47 2.23 12.50 1.72
CA ASP A 47 3.21 13.26 0.93
C ASP A 47 3.79 12.42 -0.22
N THR A 48 3.74 11.08 -0.12
CA THR A 48 4.22 10.17 -1.17
C THR A 48 3.40 8.88 -1.18
N ILE A 49 3.11 8.37 -2.38
CA ILE A 49 2.47 7.07 -2.62
C ILE A 49 3.42 6.25 -3.49
N LEU A 50 3.70 5.01 -3.09
CA LEU A 50 4.60 4.10 -3.79
C LEU A 50 3.87 2.81 -4.18
N CYS A 51 4.06 2.36 -5.42
CA CYS A 51 3.60 1.07 -5.92
C CYS A 51 4.82 0.28 -6.43
N ASN A 52 5.43 -0.51 -5.55
CA ASN A 52 6.74 -1.14 -5.78
C ASN A 52 6.62 -2.50 -6.48
N TYR A 53 7.76 -3.01 -6.98
CA TYR A 53 7.91 -4.38 -7.52
C TYR A 53 6.90 -4.76 -8.60
N ASN A 54 6.57 -3.83 -9.50
CA ASN A 54 5.61 -4.04 -10.59
C ASN A 54 4.21 -4.49 -10.11
N SER A 55 3.81 -4.13 -8.87
CA SER A 55 2.51 -4.55 -8.31
C SER A 55 1.33 -4.10 -9.16
N ILE A 56 1.43 -2.94 -9.83
CA ILE A 56 0.41 -2.42 -10.76
C ILE A 56 0.15 -3.36 -11.95
N CYS A 57 1.10 -4.21 -12.34
CA CYS A 57 0.95 -5.13 -13.47
C CYS A 57 -0.06 -6.25 -13.23
N HIS A 58 -0.62 -6.37 -12.02
CA HIS A 58 -1.74 -7.27 -11.73
C HIS A 58 -3.10 -6.70 -12.17
N LEU A 59 -3.16 -5.41 -12.54
CA LEU A 59 -4.33 -4.79 -13.16
C LEU A 59 -4.31 -5.13 -14.65
N LEU A 60 -5.27 -5.93 -15.11
CA LEU A 60 -5.28 -6.51 -16.45
C LEU A 60 -6.00 -5.62 -17.47
N GLU A 61 -6.91 -4.77 -16.99
CA GLU A 61 -7.72 -3.90 -17.82
C GLU A 61 -7.27 -2.45 -17.73
N TRP A 62 -7.33 -1.72 -18.85
CA TRP A 62 -6.97 -0.30 -18.88
C TRP A 62 -7.76 0.55 -17.87
N LYS A 63 -9.04 0.23 -17.68
CA LYS A 63 -9.89 0.90 -16.69
C LYS A 63 -9.34 0.76 -15.28
N GLN A 64 -8.82 -0.41 -14.91
CA GLN A 64 -8.24 -0.62 -13.58
C GLN A 64 -6.99 0.25 -13.36
N TRP A 65 -6.18 0.46 -14.40
CA TRP A 65 -5.05 1.39 -14.34
C TRP A 65 -5.51 2.82 -14.08
N GLN A 66 -6.55 3.26 -14.79
CA GLN A 66 -7.14 4.59 -14.58
C GLN A 66 -7.65 4.74 -13.13
N ASP A 67 -8.38 3.73 -12.64
CA ASP A 67 -8.92 3.71 -11.28
C ASP A 67 -7.81 3.76 -10.21
N PHE A 68 -6.72 3.02 -10.41
CA PHE A 68 -5.54 3.07 -9.54
C PHE A 68 -4.92 4.48 -9.49
N PHE A 69 -4.76 5.15 -10.65
CA PHE A 69 -4.20 6.50 -10.68
C PHE A 69 -5.14 7.52 -10.06
N GLU A 70 -6.45 7.38 -10.26
CA GLU A 70 -7.45 8.22 -9.61
C GLU A 70 -7.42 8.03 -8.08
N MET A 71 -7.38 6.78 -7.60
CA MET A 71 -7.29 6.50 -6.16
C MET A 71 -5.98 7.01 -5.55
N SER A 72 -4.86 6.83 -6.24
CA SER A 72 -3.59 7.39 -5.80
C SER A 72 -3.65 8.92 -5.72
N ASN A 73 -4.16 9.58 -6.75
CA ASN A 73 -4.28 11.04 -6.77
C ASN A 73 -5.25 11.58 -5.69
N LYS A 74 -6.31 10.84 -5.36
CA LYS A 74 -7.25 11.19 -4.27
C LYS A 74 -6.56 11.20 -2.90
N HIS A 75 -5.59 10.32 -2.67
CA HIS A 75 -4.86 10.18 -1.41
C HIS A 75 -3.50 10.88 -1.42
N LEU A 76 -3.13 11.56 -2.51
CA LEU A 76 -1.92 12.35 -2.58
C LEU A 76 -2.20 13.77 -2.06
N LYS A 77 -1.34 14.25 -1.18
CA LYS A 77 -1.39 15.65 -0.73
C LYS A 77 -1.11 16.55 -1.94
N LYS A 78 -1.95 17.57 -2.14
CA LYS A 78 -1.79 18.56 -3.21
C LYS A 78 -0.97 19.74 -2.68
N ASP A 79 -0.05 20.22 -3.51
CA ASP A 79 0.72 21.45 -3.28
C ASP A 79 -0.13 22.70 -3.55
#